data_AF-A0A836WLG7-F1
#
_entry.id   AF-A0A836WLG7-F1
#
_cell.length_a   1.000
_cell.length_b   1.000
_cell.length_c   1.000
_cell.angle_alpha   90.00
_cell.angle_beta   90.00
_cell.angle_gamma   90.00
#
_symmetry.space_group_name_H-M   'P 1'
#
loop_
_entity.id
_entity.type
_entity.pdbx_description
1 polymer ?
#
loop_
_entity_poly.entity_id
_entity_poly.type
_entity_poly.pdbx_seq_one_letter_code
_entity_poly.pdbx_strand_id
1 'polypeptide(L)' 'CQRCGRARAYIRKFGICRICFRELASQGRLPGVIKASW' A
#
# COMPACT_ATOMS: atom_id res chain seq x y z
N CYS A 1 -8.71 0.08 -5.96
CA CYS A 1 -7.49 0.87 -5.68
C CYS A 1 -7.77 2.27 -6.18
N GLN A 2 -7.75 3.29 -5.34
CA GLN A 2 -8.09 4.64 -5.78
C GLN A 2 -7.03 5.24 -6.73
N ARG A 3 -5.77 4.74 -6.70
CA ARG A 3 -4.68 5.19 -7.57
C ARG A 3 -4.69 4.56 -8.98
N CYS A 4 -5.01 3.27 -9.09
CA CYS A 4 -4.86 2.51 -10.35
C CYS A 4 -6.09 1.70 -10.77
N GLY A 5 -7.24 1.85 -10.11
CA GLY A 5 -8.49 1.18 -10.48
C GLY A 5 -8.59 -0.32 -10.15
N ARG A 6 -7.51 -0.98 -9.68
CA ARG A 6 -7.53 -2.41 -9.38
C ARG A 6 -8.55 -2.80 -8.31
N ALA A 7 -9.50 -3.67 -8.64
CA ALA A 7 -10.57 -4.12 -7.74
C ALA A 7 -10.13 -5.18 -6.71
N ARG A 8 -9.13 -6.02 -7.03
CA ARG A 8 -8.68 -7.14 -6.19
C ARG A 8 -7.50 -6.76 -5.28
N ALA A 9 -7.35 -7.51 -4.18
CA ALA A 9 -6.28 -7.34 -3.20
C ALA A 9 -6.18 -5.89 -2.69
N TYR A 10 -7.31 -5.39 -2.19
CA TYR A 10 -7.51 -4.02 -1.74
C TYR A 10 -7.34 -3.91 -0.22
N ILE A 11 -6.41 -3.05 0.20
CA ILE A 11 -6.15 -2.80 1.62
C ILE A 11 -7.02 -1.61 2.03
N ARG A 12 -8.17 -1.90 2.66
CA ARG A 12 -9.21 -0.90 2.98
C ARG A 12 -8.68 0.26 3.82
N LYS A 13 -7.80 -0.01 4.80
CA LYS A 13 -7.17 1.01 5.66
C LYS A 13 -6.44 2.12 4.88
N PHE A 14 -5.83 1.77 3.74
CA PHE A 14 -5.02 2.69 2.94
C PHE A 14 -5.67 3.06 1.60
N GLY A 15 -6.85 2.53 1.27
CA GLY A 15 -7.55 2.86 0.04
C GLY A 15 -6.91 2.37 -1.28
N ILE A 16 -5.92 1.46 -1.20
CA ILE A 16 -5.07 1.08 -2.35
C ILE A 16 -4.89 -0.44 -2.46
N CYS A 17 -4.49 -0.91 -3.64
CA CYS A 17 -4.15 -2.33 -3.83
C CYS A 17 -2.76 -2.66 -3.26
N ARG A 18 -2.51 -3.96 -3.05
CA ARG A 18 -1.22 -4.47 -2.53
C ARG A 18 0.03 -3.98 -3.29
N ILE A 19 -0.09 -3.72 -4.60
CA ILE A 19 1.05 -3.32 -5.45
C ILE A 19 1.42 -1.86 -5.16
N CYS A 20 0.44 -0.96 -5.26
CA CYS A 20 0.64 0.45 -4.93
C CYS A 20 1.03 0.63 -3.46
N PHE A 21 0.49 -0.20 -2.57
CA PHE A 21 0.88 -0.20 -1.16
C PHE A 21 2.38 -0.50 -0.99
N ARG A 22 2.88 -1.57 -1.62
CA ARG A 22 4.29 -1.94 -1.55
C ARG A 22 5.21 -0.86 -2.12
N GLU A 23 4.85 -0.29 -3.28
CA GLU A 23 5.62 0.78 -3.91
C GLU A 23 5.72 2.02 -3.00
N LEU A 24 4.59 2.46 -2.45
CA LEU A 24 4.55 3.63 -1.55
C LEU A 24 5.24 3.36 -0.21
N ALA A 25 5.13 2.14 0.33
CA ALA A 25 5.85 1.74 1.53
C ALA A 25 7.36 1.74 1.31
N SER A 26 7.83 1.20 0.18
CA SER A 26 9.25 1.22 -0.20
C SER A 26 9.80 2.63 -0.42
N GLN A 27 8.96 3.55 -0.90
CA GLN A 27 9.31 4.97 -1.07
C GLN A 27 9.20 5.79 0.23
N GLY A 28 8.76 5.21 1.34
CA GLY A 28 8.53 5.93 2.60
C GLY A 28 7.36 6.92 2.56
N ARG A 29 6.45 6.80 1.58
CA ARG A 29 5.29 7.67 1.41
C ARG A 29 4.12 7.31 2.33
N LEU A 30 4.15 6.12 2.95
CA LEU A 30 3.12 5.67 3.90
C LEU A 30 3.60 5.89 5.33
N PRO A 31 3.04 6.89 6.05
CA PRO A 31 3.48 7.20 7.41
C PRO A 31 3.16 6.02 8.35
N GLY A 32 4.13 5.68 9.22
CA GLY A 32 3.99 4.59 10.18
C GLY A 32 4.05 3.18 9.58
N VAL A 33 4.41 3.04 8.30
CA VAL A 33 4.64 1.73 7.66
C VAL A 33 6.14 1.54 7.49
N ILE A 34 6.70 0.56 8.22
CA ILE A 34 8.09 0.14 8.10
C ILE A 34 8.15 -1.33 7.67
N LYS A 35 9.29 -1.75 7.12
CA LYS A 35 9.54 -3.16 6.84
C LYS A 35 9.63 -3.91 8.17
N ALA A 36 8.82 -4.94 8.35
CA ALA A 36 8.87 -5.75 9.56
C ALA A 36 10.13 -6.63 9.57
N SER A 37 10.75 -6.76 10.75
CA SER A 37 11.98 -7.52 10.99
C SER A 37 11.83 -8.37 12.25
N TRP A 38 10.84 -9.26 12.24
CA TRP A 38 10.74 -10.33 13.23
C TRP A 38 11.45 -11.58 12.69
#